data_AF-A0A178EVN7-F1
#
_entry.id   AF-A0A178EVN7-F1
#
_cell.length_a   1.000
_cell.length_b   1.000
_cell.length_c   1.000
_cell.angle_alpha   90.00
_cell.angle_beta   90.00
_cell.angle_gamma   90.00
#
_symmetry.space_group_name_H-M   'P 1'
#
loop_
_entity.id
_entity.type
_entity.pdbx_description
1 polymer ?
#
loop_
_entity_poly.entity_id
_entity_poly.type
_entity_poly.pdbx_seq_one_letter_code
_entity_poly.pdbx_strand_id
1 'polypeptide(L)'
;MRAKDKVRLDVLRGIISEVNNAAKTPKPIETDLSLLDLLRKRASNLEASGKEYAAADRQDLLAKAEEERKVVEEYAAQVETVSEDAIRAAVESAIAELKAASEKLAIGSVMKKVLAAGGALDGKPASKTAVAKIAGEMVKALEQK
;
A
#
# COMPACT_ATOMS: atom_id res chain seq x y z
N MET A 1 -20.81 -6.19 21.47
CA MET A 1 -20.32 -4.79 21.50
C MET A 1 -19.66 -4.52 22.85
N ARG A 2 -18.35 -4.76 23.02
CA ARG A 2 -17.66 -4.65 24.32
C ARG A 2 -17.02 -3.28 24.60
N ALA A 3 -16.83 -2.43 23.57
CA ALA A 3 -16.13 -1.14 23.72
C ALA A 3 -17.02 0.12 23.51
N LYS A 4 -18.30 -0.04 23.14
CA LYS A 4 -19.21 1.06 22.71
C LYS A 4 -18.66 1.98 21.58
N ASP A 5 -17.55 1.61 20.96
CA ASP A 5 -16.96 2.32 19.84
C ASP A 5 -17.76 2.08 18.56
N LYS A 6 -18.71 2.98 18.31
CA LYS A 6 -19.61 2.92 17.16
C LYS A 6 -18.89 3.24 15.86
N VAL A 7 -17.93 4.17 15.89
CA VAL A 7 -17.16 4.61 14.72
C VAL A 7 -16.33 3.44 14.18
N ARG A 8 -15.53 2.78 15.03
CA ARG A 8 -14.75 1.62 14.59
C ARG A 8 -15.60 0.50 14.03
N LEU A 9 -16.75 0.26 14.65
CA LEU A 9 -17.67 -0.79 14.20
C LEU A 9 -18.25 -0.48 12.82
N ASP A 10 -18.66 0.76 12.58
CA ASP A 10 -19.24 1.18 11.31
C ASP A 10 -18.17 1.14 10.19
N VAL A 11 -16.93 1.56 10.49
CA VAL A 11 -15.78 1.43 9.59
C VAL A 11 -15.52 -0.05 9.24
N LEU A 12 -15.43 -0.94 10.24
CA LEU A 12 -15.18 -2.36 10.02
C LEU A 12 -16.28 -3.02 9.17
N ARG A 13 -17.55 -2.72 9.45
CA ARG A 13 -18.68 -3.23 8.64
C ARG A 13 -18.61 -2.74 7.20
N GLY A 14 -18.22 -1.49 7.00
CA GLY A 14 -17.97 -0.92 5.68
C GLY A 14 -16.89 -1.70 4.93
N ILE A 15 -15.73 -1.92 5.58
CA ILE A 15 -14.61 -2.67 4.98
C ILE A 15 -15.02 -4.09 4.62
N ILE A 16 -15.67 -4.82 5.53
CA ILE A 16 -16.16 -6.18 5.28
C ILE A 16 -17.13 -6.20 4.08
N SER A 17 -18.01 -5.20 3.98
CA SER A 17 -18.96 -5.11 2.86
C SER A 17 -18.24 -4.83 1.54
N GLU A 18 -17.21 -3.97 1.54
CA GLU A 18 -16.39 -3.70 0.37
C GLU A 18 -15.60 -4.94 -0.07
N VAL A 19 -15.02 -5.69 0.86
CA VAL A 19 -14.34 -6.96 0.59
C VAL A 19 -15.32 -7.98 0.00
N ASN A 20 -16.50 -8.14 0.61
CA ASN A 20 -17.53 -9.04 0.10
C ASN A 20 -18.06 -8.64 -1.28
N ASN A 21 -18.12 -7.33 -1.56
CA ASN A 21 -18.49 -6.84 -2.88
C ASN A 21 -17.39 -7.07 -3.91
N ALA A 22 -16.13 -6.83 -3.54
CA ALA A 22 -14.96 -7.09 -4.39
C ALA A 22 -14.86 -8.57 -4.76
N ALA A 23 -15.18 -9.49 -3.84
CA ALA A 23 -15.23 -10.93 -4.09
C ALA A 23 -16.22 -11.35 -5.20
N LYS A 24 -17.22 -10.52 -5.50
CA LYS A 24 -18.18 -10.75 -6.60
C LYS A 24 -17.72 -10.15 -7.94
N THR A 25 -16.58 -9.47 -7.95
CA THR A 25 -16.02 -8.85 -9.15
C THR A 25 -14.85 -9.67 -9.70
N PRO A 26 -14.39 -9.42 -10.94
CA PRO A 26 -13.20 -10.06 -11.49
C PRO A 26 -11.88 -9.75 -10.76
N LYS A 27 -11.90 -8.88 -9.75
CA LYS A 27 -10.74 -8.46 -8.95
C LYS A 27 -11.03 -8.65 -7.46
N PRO A 28 -11.07 -9.90 -6.96
CA PRO A 28 -11.28 -10.18 -5.55
C PRO A 28 -10.09 -9.67 -4.71
N ILE A 29 -10.38 -9.34 -3.45
CA ILE A 29 -9.35 -8.97 -2.46
C ILE A 29 -8.95 -10.26 -1.74
N GLU A 30 -7.85 -10.86 -2.17
CA GLU A 30 -7.37 -12.16 -1.66
C GLU A 30 -6.03 -12.06 -0.94
N THR A 31 -5.36 -10.92 -1.04
CA THR A 31 -4.03 -10.70 -0.46
C THR A 31 -4.02 -9.51 0.48
N ASP A 32 -3.16 -9.54 1.49
CA ASP A 32 -3.00 -8.43 2.45
C ASP A 32 -2.64 -7.11 1.76
N LEU A 33 -1.90 -7.17 0.64
CA LEU A 33 -1.61 -6.01 -0.20
C LEU A 33 -2.88 -5.43 -0.84
N SER A 34 -3.75 -6.28 -1.40
CA SER A 34 -5.01 -5.82 -1.96
C SER A 34 -5.95 -5.25 -0.90
N LEU A 35 -5.89 -5.76 0.33
CA LEU A 35 -6.61 -5.21 1.47
C LEU A 35 -6.04 -3.84 1.88
N LEU A 36 -4.71 -3.70 1.94
CA LEU A 36 -4.05 -2.42 2.22
C LEU A 36 -4.39 -1.37 1.16
N ASP A 37 -4.42 -1.74 -0.12
CA ASP A 37 -4.81 -0.85 -1.21
C ASP A 37 -6.28 -0.39 -1.06
N LEU A 38 -7.18 -1.28 -0.63
CA LEU A 38 -8.57 -0.92 -0.29
C LEU A 38 -8.60 0.10 0.86
N LEU A 39 -7.88 -0.17 1.96
CA LEU A 39 -7.84 0.72 3.12
C LEU A 39 -7.30 2.12 2.75
N ARG A 40 -6.22 2.17 1.97
CA ARG A 40 -5.65 3.43 1.45
C ARG A 40 -6.64 4.20 0.59
N LYS A 41 -7.33 3.50 -0.33
CA LYS A 41 -8.37 4.11 -1.16
C LYS A 41 -9.50 4.68 -0.30
N ARG A 42 -9.92 3.95 0.73
CA ARG A 42 -10.96 4.40 1.66
C ARG A 42 -10.52 5.65 2.43
N ALA A 43 -9.29 5.68 2.95
CA ALA A 43 -8.73 6.85 3.62
C ALA A 43 -8.69 8.09 2.70
N SER A 44 -8.28 7.91 1.43
CA SER A 44 -8.30 8.99 0.43
C SER A 44 -9.70 9.48 0.11
N ASN A 45 -10.69 8.58 0.04
CA ASN A 45 -12.09 8.98 -0.18
C ASN A 45 -12.64 9.77 1.00
N LEU A 46 -12.34 9.35 2.24
CA LEU A 46 -12.73 10.07 3.45
C LEU A 46 -12.08 11.45 3.53
N GLU A 47 -10.82 11.59 3.08
CA GLU A 47 -10.17 12.90 2.96
C GLU A 47 -10.88 13.79 1.92
N ALA A 48 -11.23 13.24 0.76
CA ALA A 48 -11.95 13.98 -0.28
C ALA A 48 -13.33 14.42 0.21
N SER A 49 -14.10 13.52 0.84
CA SER A 49 -15.39 13.83 1.44
C SER A 49 -15.26 14.87 2.56
N GLY A 50 -14.21 14.79 3.39
CA GLY A 50 -13.91 15.80 4.40
C GLY A 50 -13.74 17.19 3.79
N LYS A 51 -12.99 17.31 2.69
CA LYS A 51 -12.82 18.59 1.96
C LYS A 51 -14.15 19.12 1.43
N GLU A 52 -15.02 18.25 0.90
CA GLU A 52 -16.36 18.63 0.45
C GLU A 52 -17.27 19.07 1.60
N TYR A 53 -17.23 18.40 2.75
CA TYR A 53 -17.99 18.79 3.94
C TYR A 53 -17.51 20.12 4.52
N ALA A 54 -16.19 20.36 4.52
CA ALA A 54 -15.62 21.64 4.90
C ALA A 54 -16.07 22.77 3.96
N ALA A 55 -16.08 22.53 2.65
CA ALA A 55 -16.56 23.50 1.66
C ALA A 55 -18.07 23.77 1.77
N ALA A 56 -18.84 22.85 2.35
CA ALA A 56 -20.29 22.98 2.58
C ALA A 56 -20.65 23.47 3.99
N ASP A 57 -19.68 23.94 4.78
CA ASP A 57 -19.86 24.38 6.18
C ASP A 57 -20.49 23.31 7.11
N ARG A 58 -20.33 22.02 6.76
CA ARG A 58 -20.83 20.87 7.53
C ARG A 58 -19.76 20.30 8.46
N GLN A 59 -19.41 21.06 9.50
CA GLN A 59 -18.38 20.66 10.47
C GLN A 59 -18.71 19.36 11.23
N ASP A 60 -20.00 19.05 11.41
CA ASP A 60 -20.46 17.80 12.00
C ASP A 60 -20.03 16.57 11.18
N LEU A 61 -20.11 16.68 9.85
CA LEU A 61 -19.72 15.62 8.92
C LEU A 61 -18.21 15.56 8.72
N LEU A 62 -17.53 16.71 8.76
CA LEU A 62 -16.07 16.78 8.71
C LEU A 62 -15.44 16.02 9.87
N ALA A 63 -15.84 16.32 11.11
CA ALA A 63 -15.32 15.67 12.30
C ALA A 63 -15.53 14.15 12.24
N LYS A 64 -16.70 13.71 11.78
CA LYS A 64 -17.02 12.30 11.59
C LYS A 64 -16.12 11.64 10.54
N ALA A 65 -15.92 12.27 9.38
CA ALA A 65 -15.05 11.75 8.33
C ALA A 65 -13.59 11.64 8.80
N GLU A 66 -13.10 12.60 9.60
CA GLU A 66 -11.77 12.55 10.19
C GLU A 66 -11.61 11.42 11.22
N GLU A 67 -12.61 11.20 12.08
CA GLU A 67 -12.62 10.08 13.02
C GLU A 67 -12.60 8.73 12.29
N GLU A 68 -13.45 8.56 11.28
CA GLU A 68 -13.47 7.35 10.45
C GLU A 68 -12.12 7.15 9.73
N ARG A 69 -11.52 8.23 9.21
CA ARG A 69 -10.23 8.19 8.53
C ARG A 69 -9.12 7.71 9.46
N LYS A 70 -9.04 8.25 10.69
CA LYS A 70 -8.04 7.84 11.69
C LYS A 70 -8.11 6.34 11.97
N VAL A 71 -9.33 5.81 12.11
CA VAL A 71 -9.53 4.37 12.31
C VAL A 71 -9.05 3.55 11.12
N VAL A 72 -9.39 3.97 9.89
CA VAL A 72 -8.93 3.29 8.66
C VAL A 72 -7.40 3.31 8.57
N GLU A 73 -6.76 4.44 8.89
CA GLU A 73 -5.31 4.58 8.90
C GLU A 73 -4.64 3.70 9.97
N GLU A 74 -5.25 3.57 11.15
CA GLU A 74 -4.79 2.65 12.20
C GLU A 74 -4.80 1.20 11.70
N TYR A 75 -5.88 0.76 11.05
CA TYR A 75 -5.94 -0.58 10.46
C TYR A 75 -4.96 -0.76 9.31
N ALA A 76 -4.76 0.27 8.47
CA ALA A 76 -3.79 0.23 7.39
C ALA A 76 -2.35 0.09 7.92
N ALA A 77 -2.04 0.74 9.04
CA ALA A 77 -0.73 0.66 9.69
C ALA A 77 -0.47 -0.70 10.36
N GLN A 78 -1.53 -1.45 10.71
CA GLN A 78 -1.41 -2.81 11.25
C GLN A 78 -1.14 -3.87 10.16
N VAL A 79 -1.33 -3.53 8.88
CA VAL A 79 -0.97 -4.46 7.79
C VAL A 79 0.54 -4.52 7.69
N GLU A 80 1.11 -5.67 8.08
CA GLU A 80 2.54 -5.92 7.99
C GLU A 80 2.95 -5.93 6.51
N THR A 81 3.63 -4.87 6.09
CA THR A 81 4.22 -4.75 4.77
C THR A 81 5.73 -4.79 4.88
N VAL A 82 6.39 -5.21 3.80
CA VAL A 82 7.85 -5.09 3.77
C VAL A 82 8.21 -3.62 3.88
N SER A 83 9.00 -3.27 4.90
CA SER A 83 9.44 -1.90 5.13
C SER A 83 10.22 -1.37 3.93
N GLU A 84 10.18 -0.05 3.71
CA GLU A 84 10.92 0.58 2.62
C GLU A 84 12.43 0.28 2.69
N ASP A 85 12.98 0.17 3.90
CA ASP A 85 14.39 -0.20 4.11
C ASP A 85 14.69 -1.65 3.69
N ALA A 86 13.80 -2.58 4.01
CA ALA A 86 13.95 -3.97 3.57
C ALA A 86 13.78 -4.12 2.06
N ILE A 87 12.90 -3.30 1.44
CA ILE A 87 12.77 -3.20 -0.02
C ILE A 87 14.06 -2.64 -0.62
N ARG A 88 14.64 -1.58 -0.02
CA ARG A 88 15.90 -0.99 -0.50
C ARG A 88 17.05 -1.98 -0.43
N ALA A 89 17.21 -2.70 0.69
CA ALA A 89 18.23 -3.74 0.83
C ALA A 89 18.07 -4.87 -0.21
N ALA A 90 16.82 -5.30 -0.45
CA ALA A 90 16.52 -6.30 -1.49
C ALA A 90 16.87 -5.80 -2.90
N VAL A 91 16.56 -4.54 -3.20
CA VAL A 91 16.88 -3.89 -4.47
C VAL A 91 18.39 -3.72 -4.65
N GLU A 92 19.11 -3.31 -3.61
CA GLU A 92 20.57 -3.18 -3.63
C GLU A 92 21.26 -4.52 -3.90
N SER A 93 20.82 -5.60 -3.23
CA SER A 93 21.32 -6.95 -3.47
C SER A 93 21.09 -7.38 -4.91
N ALA A 94 19.89 -7.16 -5.44
CA ALA A 94 19.56 -7.48 -6.83
C ALA A 94 20.39 -6.67 -7.84
N ILE A 95 20.64 -5.39 -7.56
CA ILE A 95 21.52 -4.55 -8.37
C ILE A 95 22.96 -5.06 -8.35
N ALA A 96 23.49 -5.46 -7.19
CA ALA A 96 24.83 -6.00 -7.05
C ALA A 96 24.99 -7.30 -7.86
N GLU A 97 24.01 -8.19 -7.80
CA GLU A 97 24.00 -9.42 -8.60
C GLU A 97 23.92 -9.15 -10.10
N LEU A 98 23.08 -8.19 -10.53
CA LEU A 98 22.99 -7.80 -11.94
C LEU A 98 24.30 -7.20 -12.46
N LYS A 99 25.00 -6.41 -11.62
CA LYS A 99 26.35 -5.92 -11.94
C LYS A 99 27.35 -7.06 -12.06
N ALA A 100 27.33 -8.02 -11.13
CA ALA A 100 28.21 -9.18 -11.17
C ALA A 100 27.98 -10.07 -12.41
N ALA A 101 26.74 -10.12 -12.90
CA ALA A 101 26.36 -10.83 -14.12
C ALA A 101 26.61 -10.02 -15.42
N SER A 102 27.11 -8.78 -15.34
CA SER A 102 27.20 -7.83 -16.48
C SER A 102 25.87 -7.65 -17.23
N GLU A 103 24.75 -7.81 -16.53
CA GLU A 103 23.42 -7.61 -17.10
C GLU A 103 23.04 -6.12 -17.10
N LYS A 104 22.18 -5.74 -18.04
CA LYS A 104 21.72 -4.35 -18.14
C LYS A 104 20.96 -3.95 -16.89
N LEU A 105 21.50 -2.96 -16.19
CA LEU A 105 20.91 -2.27 -15.06
C LEU A 105 19.70 -1.44 -15.53
N ALA A 106 18.56 -2.09 -15.63
CA ALA A 106 17.29 -1.47 -15.94
C ALA A 106 16.31 -1.74 -14.79
N ILE A 107 15.40 -0.80 -14.55
CA ILE A 107 14.35 -0.92 -13.53
C ILE A 107 13.56 -2.22 -13.73
N GLY A 108 13.28 -2.59 -14.99
CA GLY A 108 12.61 -3.85 -15.34
C GLY A 108 13.39 -5.10 -14.97
N SER A 109 14.72 -5.10 -15.13
CA SER A 109 15.60 -6.22 -14.76
C SER A 109 15.65 -6.40 -13.24
N VAL A 110 15.79 -5.29 -12.51
CA VAL A 110 15.77 -5.28 -11.03
C VAL A 110 14.42 -5.78 -10.50
N MET A 111 13.31 -5.28 -11.03
CA MET A 111 11.98 -5.76 -10.66
C MET A 111 11.81 -7.25 -10.94
N LYS A 112 12.25 -7.73 -12.11
CA LYS A 112 12.18 -9.15 -12.44
C LYS A 112 13.00 -10.01 -11.47
N LYS A 113 14.17 -9.55 -11.04
CA LYS A 113 15.05 -10.26 -10.11
C LYS A 113 14.47 -10.30 -8.69
N VAL A 114 13.94 -9.16 -8.22
CA VAL A 114 13.43 -9.00 -6.85
C VAL A 114 12.06 -9.67 -6.67
N LEU A 115 11.20 -9.66 -7.69
CA LEU A 115 9.85 -10.24 -7.68
C LEU A 115 9.72 -11.61 -8.37
N ALA A 116 10.79 -12.18 -8.93
CA ALA A 116 10.74 -13.55 -9.46
C ALA A 116 10.61 -14.58 -8.35
N ALA A 117 10.18 -15.80 -8.71
CA ALA A 117 10.14 -16.94 -7.82
C ALA A 117 11.54 -17.20 -7.20
N GLY A 118 11.64 -17.11 -5.87
CA GLY A 118 12.90 -17.17 -5.11
C GLY A 118 13.63 -15.84 -4.90
N GLY A 119 13.05 -14.72 -5.33
CA GLY A 119 13.58 -13.37 -5.11
C GLY A 119 13.39 -12.87 -3.68
N ALA A 120 14.14 -11.84 -3.29
CA ALA A 120 14.14 -11.30 -1.93
C ALA A 120 12.76 -10.78 -1.44
N LEU A 121 11.85 -10.46 -2.38
CA LEU A 121 10.48 -10.02 -2.13
C LEU A 121 9.43 -11.01 -2.67
N ASP A 122 9.83 -12.24 -3.02
CA ASP A 122 8.91 -13.28 -3.44
C ASP A 122 7.98 -13.70 -2.29
N GLY A 123 6.68 -13.73 -2.57
CA GLY A 123 5.64 -14.03 -1.56
C GLY A 123 5.49 -13.02 -0.41
N LYS A 124 6.31 -11.96 -0.35
CA LYS A 124 6.20 -10.94 0.69
C LYS A 124 5.22 -9.83 0.30
N PRO A 125 4.51 -9.21 1.26
CA PRO A 125 3.63 -8.07 1.03
C PRO A 125 4.43 -6.80 0.72
N ALA A 126 5.15 -6.80 -0.39
CA ALA A 126 5.90 -5.66 -0.91
C ALA A 126 5.10 -4.92 -1.99
N SER A 127 4.93 -3.61 -1.83
CA SER A 127 4.25 -2.80 -2.83
C SER A 127 5.09 -2.73 -4.12
N LYS A 128 4.55 -3.25 -5.24
CA LYS A 128 5.19 -3.17 -6.56
C LYS A 128 5.57 -1.73 -6.93
N THR A 129 4.74 -0.76 -6.54
CA THR A 129 4.98 0.67 -6.76
C THR A 129 6.17 1.17 -5.94
N ALA A 130 6.28 0.77 -4.66
CA ALA A 130 7.42 1.15 -3.82
C ALA A 130 8.73 0.55 -4.35
N VAL A 131 8.71 -0.73 -4.76
CA VAL A 131 9.87 -1.40 -5.38
C VAL A 131 10.28 -0.68 -6.67
N ALA A 132 9.33 -0.34 -7.54
CA ALA A 132 9.61 0.36 -8.80
C ALA A 132 10.20 1.76 -8.57
N LYS A 133 9.68 2.50 -7.58
CA LYS A 133 10.19 3.83 -7.21
C LYS A 133 11.62 3.74 -6.70
N ILE A 134 11.89 2.87 -5.73
CA ILE A 134 13.21 2.69 -5.12
C ILE A 134 14.21 2.18 -6.16
N ALA A 135 13.84 1.20 -6.99
CA ALA A 135 14.69 0.74 -8.09
C ALA A 135 14.99 1.85 -9.10
N GLY A 136 14.02 2.70 -9.43
CA GLY A 136 14.22 3.84 -10.32
C GLY A 136 15.17 4.90 -9.73
N GLU A 137 15.04 5.20 -8.44
CA GLU A 137 15.93 6.12 -7.73
C GLU A 137 17.37 5.58 -7.69
N MET A 138 17.54 4.29 -7.36
CA MET A 138 18.87 3.67 -7.25
C MET A 138 19.55 3.48 -8.60
N VAL A 139 18.82 3.07 -9.65
CA VAL A 139 19.38 2.95 -11.01
C VAL A 139 19.80 4.33 -11.53
N LYS A 140 18.98 5.37 -11.35
CA LYS A 140 19.36 6.75 -11.73
C LYS A 140 20.58 7.26 -10.97
N ALA A 141 20.66 6.99 -9.67
CA ALA A 141 21.83 7.37 -8.86
C ALA A 141 23.13 6.69 -9.32
N LEU A 142 23.02 5.52 -9.96
CA LEU A 142 24.15 4.80 -10.55
C LEU A 142 24.49 5.26 -11.98
N GLU A 143 23.54 5.78 -12.75
CA GLU A 143 23.77 6.36 -14.08
C GLU A 143 24.34 7.80 -14.02
N GLN A 144 24.16 8.50 -12.90
CA GLN A 144 24.70 9.85 -12.68
C GLN A 144 26.14 9.89 -12.11
N LYS A 145 26.77 8.73 -11.92
CA LYS A 145 28.16 8.58 -11.47
C LYS A 145 29.01 7.99 -12.59
#